data_AF-A0A2E9AAF1-F1
#
_entry.id   AF-A0A2E9AAF1-F1
#
_cell.length_a   1.000
_cell.length_b   1.000
_cell.length_c   1.000
_cell.angle_alpha   90.00
_cell.angle_beta   90.00
_cell.angle_gamma   90.00
#
_symmetry.space_group_name_H-M   'P 1'
#
loop_
_entity.id
_entity.type
_entity.pdbx_description
1 polymer ?
#
loop_
_entity_poly.entity_id
_entity_poly.type
_entity_poly.pdbx_seq_one_letter_code
_entity_poly.pdbx_strand_id
1 'polypeptide(L)'
;MKTMTCIEVWKEMNSITANGNIEFNYYRTIDMSDYLIETDLFPKHVLEAYTLWNLGKDLNPTQSSVFSDQRGGGQGNYRSGITKKIDNVVTALQSFPHSKRAVITIPNNSFAHHSNDDDAKCMREIHFHLNGHIINATVLFRAQAALIFPKNIHFIGNLMEDIAHRISPTINLGQLSYLASILVNDRE
;
A
#
# COMPACT_ATOMS: atom_id res chain seq x y z
N MET A 1 11.69 -17.81 -2.83
CA MET A 1 10.37 -17.65 -3.50
C MET A 1 10.59 -16.89 -4.79
N LYS A 2 9.80 -17.18 -5.83
CA LYS A 2 9.87 -16.46 -7.11
C LYS A 2 9.27 -15.07 -6.93
N THR A 3 9.95 -14.02 -7.40
CA THR A 3 9.39 -12.67 -7.50
C THR A 3 8.33 -12.64 -8.61
N MET A 4 7.20 -11.98 -8.36
CA MET A 4 6.09 -11.84 -9.31
C MET A 4 5.78 -10.37 -9.55
N THR A 5 5.31 -10.02 -10.74
CA THR A 5 4.81 -8.67 -11.04
C THR A 5 3.52 -8.38 -10.27
N CYS A 6 3.17 -7.11 -10.11
CA CYS A 6 1.91 -6.72 -9.44
C CYS A 6 0.68 -7.37 -10.10
N ILE A 7 0.64 -7.43 -11.44
CA ILE A 7 -0.47 -8.05 -12.18
C ILE A 7 -0.56 -9.57 -11.98
N GLU A 8 0.57 -10.27 -11.91
CA GLU A 8 0.60 -11.71 -11.63
C GLU A 8 0.10 -12.00 -10.21
N VAL A 9 0.52 -11.21 -9.23
CA VAL A 9 0.06 -11.32 -7.84
C VAL A 9 -1.43 -11.08 -7.74
N TRP A 10 -1.96 -10.07 -8.44
CA TRP A 10 -3.40 -9.82 -8.46
C TRP A 10 -4.19 -11.00 -9.04
N LYS A 11 -3.73 -11.56 -10.16
CA LYS A 11 -4.36 -12.75 -10.77
C LYS A 11 -4.31 -13.96 -9.84
N GLU A 12 -3.20 -14.16 -9.16
CA GLU A 12 -3.04 -15.22 -8.18
C GLU A 12 -4.00 -15.04 -7.00
N MET A 13 -4.07 -13.85 -6.40
CA MET A 13 -5.01 -13.56 -5.32
C MET A 13 -6.45 -13.91 -5.73
N ASN A 14 -6.89 -13.47 -6.92
CA ASN A 14 -8.23 -13.79 -7.43
C ASN A 14 -8.44 -15.30 -7.63
N SER A 15 -7.42 -16.02 -8.12
CA SER A 15 -7.49 -17.47 -8.31
C SER A 15 -7.58 -18.21 -6.97
N ILE A 16 -6.83 -17.77 -5.96
CA ILE A 16 -6.82 -18.36 -4.62
C ILE A 16 -8.17 -18.13 -3.95
N THR A 17 -8.72 -16.92 -4.04
CA THR A 17 -9.97 -16.52 -3.37
C THR A 17 -11.21 -16.78 -4.22
N ALA A 18 -11.07 -17.52 -5.32
CA ALA A 18 -12.21 -17.94 -6.12
C ALA A 18 -13.16 -18.80 -5.28
N ASN A 19 -14.46 -18.72 -5.56
CA ASN A 19 -15.50 -19.50 -4.88
C ASN A 19 -15.55 -19.29 -3.34
N GLY A 20 -15.17 -18.11 -2.85
CA GLY A 20 -15.25 -17.75 -1.44
C GLY A 20 -14.15 -18.35 -0.55
N ASN A 21 -13.08 -18.89 -1.15
CA ASN A 21 -11.96 -19.40 -0.38
C ASN A 21 -11.22 -18.27 0.37
N ILE A 22 -10.79 -18.57 1.60
CA ILE A 22 -10.02 -17.68 2.47
C ILE A 22 -8.62 -18.26 2.64
N GLU A 23 -7.60 -17.46 2.32
CA GLU A 23 -6.21 -17.84 2.51
C GLU A 23 -5.64 -17.13 3.73
N PHE A 24 -4.98 -17.89 4.61
CA PHE A 24 -4.34 -17.34 5.81
C PHE A 24 -2.84 -17.21 5.62
N ASN A 25 -2.26 -16.12 6.11
CA ASN A 25 -0.82 -15.82 6.05
C ASN A 25 -0.26 -15.78 4.62
N TYR A 26 -1.02 -15.19 3.70
CA TYR A 26 -0.58 -14.97 2.34
C TYR A 26 0.71 -14.14 2.30
N TYR A 27 1.71 -14.63 1.55
CA TYR A 27 2.99 -13.96 1.39
C TYR A 27 3.47 -14.01 -0.06
N ARG A 28 3.91 -12.87 -0.61
CA ARG A 28 4.62 -12.81 -1.89
C ARG A 28 5.73 -11.75 -1.88
N THR A 29 6.74 -11.98 -2.72
CA THR A 29 7.70 -10.95 -3.11
C THR A 29 7.26 -10.39 -4.45
N ILE A 30 6.98 -9.09 -4.50
CA ILE A 30 6.41 -8.40 -5.65
C ILE A 30 7.47 -7.49 -6.28
N ASP A 31 7.59 -7.51 -7.60
CA ASP A 31 8.33 -6.53 -8.37
C ASP A 31 7.48 -5.25 -8.51
N MET A 32 8.00 -4.13 -8.00
CA MET A 32 7.32 -2.84 -7.97
C MET A 32 7.66 -1.95 -9.18
N SER A 33 8.39 -2.45 -10.17
CA SER A 33 8.72 -1.69 -11.39
C SER A 33 7.49 -1.25 -12.20
N ASP A 34 6.40 -2.00 -12.12
CA ASP A 34 5.07 -1.62 -12.62
C ASP A 34 4.00 -2.06 -11.62
N TYR A 35 3.39 -1.07 -10.97
CA TYR A 35 2.35 -1.27 -9.96
C TYR A 35 0.96 -0.81 -10.43
N LEU A 36 0.82 -0.37 -11.68
CA LEU A 36 -0.45 0.07 -12.22
C LEU A 36 -1.27 -1.16 -12.66
N ILE A 37 -2.43 -1.34 -12.03
CA ILE A 37 -3.40 -2.37 -12.41
C ILE A 37 -4.74 -1.69 -12.58
N GLU A 38 -5.18 -1.54 -13.82
CA GLU A 38 -6.48 -0.96 -14.11
C GLU A 38 -7.58 -2.01 -14.11
N THR A 39 -8.71 -1.66 -13.53
CA THR A 39 -9.94 -2.47 -13.52
C THR A 39 -11.14 -1.55 -13.68
N ASP A 40 -12.33 -2.09 -13.96
CA ASP A 40 -13.55 -1.28 -14.02
C ASP A 40 -13.85 -0.55 -12.70
N LEU A 41 -13.53 -1.19 -11.57
CA LEU A 41 -13.68 -0.56 -10.26
C LEU A 41 -12.60 0.50 -10.00
N PHE A 42 -11.39 0.29 -10.51
CA PHE A 42 -10.22 1.14 -10.33
C PHE A 42 -9.53 1.50 -11.66
N PRO A 43 -10.14 2.34 -12.49
CA PRO A 43 -9.45 2.93 -13.63
C PRO A 43 -8.38 3.91 -13.12
N LYS A 44 -7.36 4.20 -13.94
CA LYS A 44 -6.19 5.01 -13.55
C LYS A 44 -6.53 6.30 -12.79
N HIS A 45 -7.48 7.10 -13.28
CA HIS A 45 -7.85 8.36 -12.63
C HIS A 45 -8.41 8.19 -11.19
N VAL A 46 -9.06 7.06 -10.89
CA VAL A 46 -9.53 6.71 -9.54
C VAL A 46 -8.34 6.35 -8.64
N LEU A 47 -7.41 5.55 -9.17
CA LEU A 47 -6.19 5.15 -8.47
C LEU A 47 -5.35 6.38 -8.11
N GLU A 48 -5.16 7.30 -9.06
CA GLU A 48 -4.45 8.56 -8.86
C GLU A 48 -5.11 9.44 -7.80
N ALA A 49 -6.43 9.63 -7.86
CA ALA A 49 -7.16 10.42 -6.88
C ALA A 49 -7.05 9.82 -5.46
N TYR A 50 -7.24 8.51 -5.33
CA TYR A 50 -7.10 7.80 -4.05
C TYR A 50 -5.68 7.93 -3.47
N THR A 51 -4.66 7.76 -4.32
CA THR A 51 -3.26 7.87 -3.92
C THR A 51 -2.93 9.29 -3.46
N LEU A 52 -3.26 10.30 -4.27
CA LEU A 52 -2.98 11.70 -3.93
C LEU A 52 -3.59 12.08 -2.58
N TRP A 53 -4.85 11.69 -2.36
CA TRP A 53 -5.54 11.94 -1.11
C TRP A 53 -4.84 11.29 0.09
N ASN A 54 -4.43 10.03 -0.05
CA ASN A 54 -3.76 9.29 1.01
C ASN A 54 -2.30 9.72 1.23
N LEU A 55 -1.65 10.34 0.24
CA LEU A 55 -0.34 10.99 0.38
C LEU A 55 -0.44 12.41 0.98
N GLY A 56 -1.63 12.82 1.43
CA GLY A 56 -1.82 14.11 2.07
C GLY A 56 -1.92 15.29 1.09
N LYS A 57 -2.08 15.04 -0.22
CA LYS A 57 -2.27 16.07 -1.22
C LYS A 57 -3.73 16.49 -1.29
N ASP A 58 -3.97 17.73 -1.70
CA ASP A 58 -5.34 18.22 -1.91
C ASP A 58 -5.87 17.73 -3.26
N LEU A 59 -7.17 17.43 -3.27
CA LEU A 59 -7.86 16.98 -4.48
C LEU A 59 -8.65 18.13 -5.09
N ASN A 60 -8.69 18.17 -6.41
CA ASN A 60 -9.64 19.01 -7.12
C ASN A 60 -11.06 18.38 -7.12
N PRO A 61 -12.11 19.12 -7.53
CA PRO A 61 -13.48 18.61 -7.52
C PRO A 61 -13.68 17.33 -8.35
N THR A 62 -13.02 17.22 -9.51
CA THR A 62 -13.09 16.04 -10.38
C THR A 62 -12.46 14.81 -9.73
N GLN A 63 -11.34 14.98 -9.02
CA GLN A 63 -10.71 13.89 -8.28
C GLN A 63 -11.54 13.49 -7.06
N SER A 64 -12.20 14.44 -6.42
CA SER A 64 -13.04 14.17 -5.24
C SER A 64 -14.32 13.41 -5.60
N SER A 65 -14.86 13.61 -6.82
CA SER A 65 -16.12 12.99 -7.24
C SER A 65 -16.04 11.48 -7.48
N VAL A 66 -14.84 10.90 -7.50
CA VAL A 66 -14.65 9.47 -7.79
C VAL A 66 -14.77 8.57 -6.56
N PHE A 67 -14.83 9.16 -5.36
CA PHE A 67 -14.87 8.42 -4.10
C PHE A 67 -16.25 7.79 -3.85
N SER A 68 -16.22 6.57 -3.35
CA SER A 68 -17.36 5.80 -2.85
C SER A 68 -16.87 4.87 -1.75
N ASP A 69 -17.77 4.19 -1.03
CA ASP A 69 -17.39 3.24 0.03
C ASP A 69 -16.46 2.12 -0.49
N GLN A 70 -16.70 1.68 -1.74
CA GLN A 70 -15.87 0.69 -2.43
C GLN A 70 -14.51 1.26 -2.87
N ARG A 71 -14.47 2.54 -3.29
CA ARG A 71 -13.27 3.18 -3.87
C ARG A 71 -12.39 3.92 -2.86
N GLY A 72 -12.89 4.22 -1.66
CA GLY A 72 -12.16 5.04 -0.70
C GLY A 72 -12.84 5.25 0.65
N GLY A 73 -13.68 4.30 1.09
CA GLY A 73 -14.34 4.34 2.41
C GLY A 73 -13.36 4.34 3.59
N GLY A 74 -13.90 4.53 4.80
CA GLY A 74 -13.16 4.75 6.05
C GLY A 74 -11.88 3.93 6.19
N GLN A 75 -11.96 2.60 6.09
CA GLN A 75 -10.79 1.70 6.27
C GLN A 75 -9.62 1.91 5.29
N GLY A 76 -9.82 2.64 4.18
CA GLY A 76 -8.78 3.01 3.20
C GLY A 76 -8.20 4.41 3.40
N ASN A 77 -8.55 5.12 4.47
CA ASN A 77 -8.00 6.43 4.79
C ASN A 77 -6.71 6.32 5.62
N TYR A 78 -5.57 6.56 4.99
CA TYR A 78 -4.23 6.56 5.58
C TYR A 78 -3.65 7.97 5.78
N ARG A 79 -4.42 9.01 5.44
CA ARG A 79 -3.97 10.41 5.34
C ARG A 79 -3.43 10.96 6.67
N SER A 80 -3.96 10.49 7.80
CA SER A 80 -3.64 11.06 9.12
C SER A 80 -2.12 11.00 9.42
N GLY A 81 -1.52 12.18 9.46
CA GLY A 81 -0.10 12.38 9.72
C GLY A 81 0.85 11.85 8.63
N ILE A 82 0.35 11.46 7.45
CA ILE A 82 1.15 10.75 6.45
C ILE A 82 2.42 11.50 6.04
N THR A 83 2.34 12.82 5.81
CA THR A 83 3.49 13.64 5.41
C THR A 83 4.62 13.59 6.43
N LYS A 84 4.29 13.73 7.73
CA LYS A 84 5.28 13.62 8.81
C LYS A 84 5.89 12.23 8.91
N LYS A 85 5.09 11.18 8.64
CA LYS A 85 5.58 9.79 8.63
C LYS A 85 6.56 9.57 7.47
N ILE A 86 6.26 10.10 6.29
CA ILE A 86 7.16 10.08 5.12
C ILE A 86 8.46 10.85 5.44
N ASP A 87 8.36 12.04 6.03
CA ASP A 87 9.54 12.85 6.43
C ASP A 87 10.48 12.07 7.35
N ASN A 88 9.90 11.36 8.33
CA ASN A 88 10.65 10.51 9.25
C ASN A 88 11.34 9.35 8.53
N VAL A 89 10.66 8.68 7.59
CA VAL A 89 11.27 7.62 6.77
C VAL A 89 12.42 8.15 5.93
N VAL A 90 12.22 9.26 5.20
CA VAL A 90 13.26 9.88 4.37
C VAL A 90 14.49 10.23 5.22
N THR A 91 14.26 10.87 6.37
CA THR A 91 15.34 11.23 7.31
C THR A 91 16.06 9.98 7.83
N ALA A 92 15.33 8.93 8.19
CA ALA A 92 15.89 7.68 8.67
C ALA A 92 16.75 6.98 7.61
N LEU A 93 16.29 6.92 6.36
CA LEU A 93 17.02 6.29 5.26
C LEU A 93 18.27 7.07 4.85
N GLN A 94 18.23 8.41 4.87
CA GLN A 94 19.39 9.26 4.56
C GLN A 94 20.44 9.25 5.67
N SER A 95 20.00 9.33 6.92
CA SER A 95 20.92 9.42 8.08
C SER A 95 21.46 8.07 8.50
N PHE A 96 20.69 7.00 8.28
CA PHE A 96 20.97 5.66 8.76
C PHE A 96 20.54 4.62 7.70
N PRO A 97 21.33 4.37 6.65
CA PRO A 97 20.94 3.52 5.52
C PRO A 97 20.57 2.07 5.89
N HIS A 98 21.08 1.56 7.01
CA HIS A 98 20.73 0.24 7.56
C HIS A 98 19.69 0.30 8.69
N SER A 99 18.98 1.41 8.82
CA SER A 99 18.03 1.64 9.90
C SER A 99 16.83 0.72 9.81
N LYS A 100 16.58 0.03 10.92
CA LYS A 100 15.35 -0.72 11.16
C LYS A 100 14.17 0.19 11.56
N ARG A 101 14.33 1.52 11.45
CA ARG A 101 13.36 2.54 11.92
C ARG A 101 12.69 3.31 10.79
N ALA A 102 13.00 3.01 9.53
CA ALA A 102 12.31 3.57 8.37
C ALA A 102 10.95 2.87 8.21
N VAL A 103 9.99 3.24 9.06
CA VAL A 103 8.67 2.58 9.15
C VAL A 103 7.53 3.59 9.18
N ILE A 104 6.41 3.24 8.54
CA ILE A 104 5.13 3.95 8.65
C ILE A 104 4.12 2.98 9.27
N THR A 105 3.48 3.36 10.38
CA THR A 105 2.44 2.59 11.08
C THR A 105 1.04 3.18 10.86
N ILE A 106 0.04 2.31 10.69
CA ILE A 106 -1.33 2.64 10.25
C ILE A 106 -2.36 1.72 10.93
N PRO A 107 -3.41 2.26 11.54
CA PRO A 107 -3.30 3.36 12.48
C PRO A 107 -2.32 2.98 13.61
N ASN A 108 -1.71 3.98 14.23
CA ASN A 108 -0.80 3.77 15.36
C ASN A 108 -1.55 3.92 16.70
N ASN A 109 -2.66 3.20 16.85
CA ASN A 109 -3.45 3.20 18.09
C ASN A 109 -3.13 1.94 18.92
N SER A 110 -2.63 2.13 20.14
CA SER A 110 -2.31 1.04 21.08
C SER A 110 -3.55 0.29 21.59
N PHE A 111 -4.73 0.89 21.49
CA PHE A 111 -6.01 0.33 21.96
C PHE A 111 -7.05 0.33 20.83
N ALA A 112 -6.66 -0.20 19.67
CA ALA A 112 -7.51 -0.27 18.49
C ALA A 112 -8.83 -1.01 18.76
N HIS A 113 -9.96 -0.36 18.49
CA HIS A 113 -11.28 -0.97 18.63
C HIS A 113 -11.74 -1.61 17.31
N HIS A 114 -12.13 -2.89 17.32
CA HIS A 114 -12.44 -3.66 16.10
C HIS A 114 -13.64 -3.10 15.30
N SER A 115 -14.59 -2.43 15.96
CA SER A 115 -15.76 -1.82 15.30
C SER A 115 -15.51 -0.42 14.75
N ASN A 116 -14.30 0.13 14.93
CA ASN A 116 -13.93 1.45 14.43
C ASN A 116 -13.08 1.29 13.17
N ASP A 117 -13.57 1.77 12.03
CA ASP A 117 -12.88 1.72 10.74
C ASP A 117 -11.53 2.46 10.73
N ASP A 118 -11.35 3.45 11.60
CA ASP A 118 -10.06 4.11 11.81
C ASP A 118 -9.06 3.23 12.51
N ASP A 119 -9.50 2.40 13.44
CA ASP A 119 -8.69 1.45 14.19
C ASP A 119 -8.46 0.13 13.44
N ALA A 120 -9.43 -0.26 12.59
CA ALA A 120 -9.49 -1.51 11.86
C ALA A 120 -8.96 -1.43 10.42
N LYS A 121 -8.04 -0.49 10.12
CA LYS A 121 -7.39 -0.39 8.80
C LYS A 121 -6.75 -1.72 8.39
N CYS A 122 -6.82 -2.00 7.08
CA CYS A 122 -6.29 -3.23 6.51
C CYS A 122 -4.76 -3.26 6.54
N MET A 123 -4.11 -2.23 6.01
CA MET A 123 -2.66 -2.05 6.09
C MET A 123 -2.27 -1.60 7.50
N ARG A 124 -1.31 -2.29 8.12
CA ARG A 124 -0.86 -2.04 9.49
C ARG A 124 0.47 -1.30 9.57
N GLU A 125 1.41 -1.69 8.72
CA GLU A 125 2.71 -1.04 8.67
C GLU A 125 3.44 -1.34 7.37
N ILE A 126 4.37 -0.46 7.03
CA ILE A 126 5.31 -0.64 5.92
C ILE A 126 6.70 -0.21 6.36
N HIS A 127 7.66 -1.10 6.15
CA HIS A 127 9.07 -0.94 6.48
C HIS A 127 9.85 -0.73 5.19
N PHE A 128 10.68 0.30 5.13
CA PHE A 128 11.48 0.64 3.96
C PHE A 128 12.95 0.32 4.22
N HIS A 129 13.66 -0.07 3.17
CA HIS A 129 15.11 -0.18 3.21
C HIS A 129 15.73 0.16 1.85
N LEU A 130 16.92 0.73 1.91
CA LEU A 130 17.73 1.03 0.73
C LEU A 130 18.79 -0.04 0.52
N ASN A 131 18.95 -0.48 -0.72
CA ASN A 131 20.08 -1.29 -1.15
C ASN A 131 20.74 -0.61 -2.35
N GLY A 132 21.75 0.22 -2.08
CA GLY A 132 22.33 1.10 -3.09
C GLY A 132 21.29 2.07 -3.63
N HIS A 133 21.01 1.99 -4.94
CA HIS A 133 20.08 2.87 -5.66
C HIS A 133 18.69 2.24 -5.82
N ILE A 134 18.33 1.29 -4.96
CA ILE A 134 17.07 0.56 -5.03
C ILE A 134 16.36 0.69 -3.67
N ILE A 135 15.15 1.24 -3.67
CA ILE A 135 14.26 1.22 -2.51
C ILE A 135 13.39 -0.04 -2.53
N ASN A 136 13.38 -0.74 -1.42
CA ASN A 136 12.55 -1.92 -1.22
C ASN A 136 11.69 -1.70 0.02
N ALA A 137 10.63 -2.49 0.14
CA ALA A 137 9.75 -2.41 1.30
C ALA A 137 9.22 -3.77 1.75
N THR A 138 8.76 -3.84 2.99
CA THR A 138 7.96 -4.94 3.54
C THR A 138 6.69 -4.36 4.11
N VAL A 139 5.53 -4.83 3.66
CA VAL A 139 4.22 -4.36 4.13
C VAL A 139 3.47 -5.48 4.85
N LEU A 140 2.82 -5.11 5.94
CA LEU A 140 1.94 -5.99 6.71
C LEU A 140 0.50 -5.52 6.61
N PHE A 141 -0.36 -6.40 6.16
CA PHE A 141 -1.81 -6.27 6.16
C PHE A 141 -2.42 -7.23 7.19
N ARG A 142 -3.37 -6.74 8.00
CA ARG A 142 -4.23 -7.64 8.80
C ARG A 142 -5.14 -8.46 7.88
N ALA A 143 -5.59 -7.82 6.80
CA ALA A 143 -6.48 -8.43 5.82
C ALA A 143 -6.30 -7.74 4.46
N GLN A 144 -6.43 -8.49 3.37
CA GLN A 144 -6.43 -7.99 2.00
C GLN A 144 -7.61 -8.63 1.26
N ALA A 145 -8.39 -7.81 0.55
CA ALA A 145 -9.38 -8.29 -0.41
C ALA A 145 -8.80 -8.21 -1.83
N ALA A 146 -8.79 -9.29 -2.59
CA ALA A 146 -8.22 -9.35 -3.94
C ALA A 146 -8.79 -8.25 -4.85
N LEU A 147 -10.10 -7.97 -4.72
CA LEU A 147 -10.81 -6.92 -5.47
C LEU A 147 -10.20 -5.52 -5.32
N ILE A 148 -9.67 -5.18 -4.14
CA ILE A 148 -9.09 -3.85 -3.85
C ILE A 148 -7.56 -3.84 -3.85
N PHE A 149 -6.91 -4.96 -4.21
CA PHE A 149 -5.46 -5.02 -4.34
C PHE A 149 -4.91 -3.96 -5.30
N PRO A 150 -5.51 -3.71 -6.50
CA PRO A 150 -5.05 -2.66 -7.41
C PRO A 150 -4.91 -1.28 -6.75
N LYS A 151 -5.89 -0.91 -5.92
CA LYS A 151 -5.89 0.34 -5.15
C LYS A 151 -4.74 0.39 -4.14
N ASN A 152 -4.55 -0.68 -3.38
CA ASN A 152 -3.54 -0.73 -2.32
C ASN A 152 -2.12 -0.76 -2.90
N ILE A 153 -1.88 -1.55 -3.95
CA ILE A 153 -0.56 -1.65 -4.57
C ILE A 153 -0.17 -0.35 -5.27
N HIS A 154 -1.13 0.34 -5.90
CA HIS A 154 -0.91 1.66 -6.51
C HIS A 154 -0.52 2.72 -5.47
N PHE A 155 -1.18 2.74 -4.32
CA PHE A 155 -0.80 3.61 -3.21
C PHE A 155 0.62 3.30 -2.70
N ILE A 156 0.96 2.01 -2.49
CA ILE A 156 2.28 1.61 -1.99
C ILE A 156 3.38 1.97 -3.00
N GLY A 157 3.17 1.70 -4.29
CA GLY A 157 4.10 2.06 -5.35
C GLY A 157 4.42 3.55 -5.36
N ASN A 158 3.39 4.40 -5.39
CA ASN A 158 3.56 5.86 -5.33
C ASN A 158 4.20 6.34 -4.02
N LEU A 159 3.88 5.70 -2.89
CA LEU A 159 4.52 6.01 -1.61
C LEU A 159 6.03 5.70 -1.65
N MET A 160 6.41 4.57 -2.24
CA MET A 160 7.82 4.22 -2.44
C MET A 160 8.50 5.21 -3.39
N GLU A 161 7.83 5.64 -4.47
CA GLU A 161 8.36 6.65 -5.40
C GLU A 161 8.54 8.02 -4.75
N ASP A 162 7.55 8.50 -3.97
CA ASP A 162 7.67 9.77 -3.26
C ASP A 162 8.87 9.76 -2.31
N ILE A 163 9.06 8.66 -1.56
CA ILE A 163 10.22 8.49 -0.69
C ILE A 163 11.52 8.44 -1.52
N ALA A 164 11.57 7.66 -2.60
CA ALA A 164 12.75 7.56 -3.46
C ALA A 164 13.16 8.92 -4.02
N HIS A 165 12.24 9.63 -4.67
CA HIS A 165 12.49 10.93 -5.27
C HIS A 165 12.94 11.98 -4.24
N ARG A 166 12.40 11.93 -3.02
CA ARG A 166 12.81 12.81 -1.93
C ARG A 166 14.21 12.52 -1.39
N ILE A 167 14.71 11.30 -1.55
CA ILE A 167 16.08 10.94 -1.18
C ILE A 167 17.05 11.26 -2.32
N SER A 168 16.76 10.78 -3.54
CA SER A 168 17.52 11.06 -4.75
C SER A 168 16.71 10.64 -6.00
N PRO A 169 16.70 11.44 -7.08
CA PRO A 169 16.03 11.07 -8.34
C PRO A 169 16.66 9.85 -9.04
N THR A 170 17.82 9.39 -8.60
CA THR A 170 18.50 8.20 -9.15
C THR A 170 18.09 6.89 -8.47
N ILE A 171 17.28 6.95 -7.41
CA ILE A 171 16.80 5.75 -6.71
C ILE A 171 15.60 5.18 -7.45
N ASN A 172 15.68 3.90 -7.80
CA ASN A 172 14.61 3.15 -8.46
C ASN A 172 13.82 2.31 -7.45
N LEU A 173 12.60 1.94 -7.82
CA LEU A 173 11.83 0.94 -7.09
C LEU A 173 12.45 -0.44 -7.25
N GLY A 174 12.43 -1.22 -6.17
CA GLY A 174 12.81 -2.61 -6.14
C GLY A 174 11.60 -3.51 -5.85
N GLN A 175 11.72 -4.28 -4.77
CA GLN A 175 10.75 -5.29 -4.40
C GLN A 175 9.93 -4.89 -3.17
N LEU A 176 8.71 -5.41 -3.13
CA LEU A 176 7.83 -5.36 -1.97
C LEU A 176 7.64 -6.78 -1.43
N SER A 177 8.07 -7.03 -0.19
CA SER A 177 7.61 -8.19 0.56
C SER A 177 6.20 -7.91 1.10
N TYR A 178 5.21 -8.64 0.60
CA TYR A 178 3.80 -8.41 0.86
C TYR A 178 3.25 -9.50 1.77
N LEU A 179 2.81 -9.13 2.98
CA LEU A 179 2.21 -10.03 3.96
C LEU A 179 0.75 -9.65 4.19
N ALA A 180 -0.17 -10.60 4.06
CA ALA A 180 -1.55 -10.45 4.50
C ALA A 180 -1.94 -11.60 5.43
N SER A 181 -2.40 -11.28 6.64
CA SER A 181 -2.79 -12.33 7.61
C SER A 181 -4.03 -13.08 7.15
N ILE A 182 -4.96 -12.39 6.48
CA ILE A 182 -6.18 -12.96 5.88
C ILE A 182 -6.31 -12.41 4.45
N LEU A 183 -6.47 -13.27 3.47
CA LEU A 183 -6.75 -12.93 2.08
C LEU A 183 -8.13 -13.47 1.69
N VAL A 184 -8.97 -12.57 1.19
CA VAL A 184 -10.37 -12.82 0.77
C VAL A 184 -10.62 -12.24 -0.62
N ASN A 185 -11.74 -12.57 -1.25
CA ASN A 185 -12.07 -12.09 -2.60
C ASN A 185 -12.47 -10.61 -2.58
N ASP A 186 -13.50 -10.30 -1.79
CA ASP A 186 -14.07 -8.98 -1.60
C ASP A 186 -14.10 -8.63 -0.10
N ARG A 187 -14.95 -7.68 0.31
CA ARG A 187 -14.99 -7.16 1.69
C ARG A 187 -16.12 -7.79 2.52
N GLU A 188 -16.92 -8.69 1.95
CA GLU A 188 -18.08 -9.32 2.60
C GLU A 188 -17.74 -10.69 3.23
#